data_AF-A0A955MF81-F1
#
_entry.id   AF-A0A955MF81-F1
#
_cell.length_a   1.000
_cell.length_b   1.000
_cell.length_c   1.000
_cell.angle_alpha   90.00
_cell.angle_beta   90.00
_cell.angle_gamma   90.00
#
_symmetry.space_group_name_H-M   'P 1'
#
loop_
_entity.id
_entity.type
_entity.pdbx_description
1 polymer ?
#
loop_
_entity_poly.entity_id
_entity_poly.type
_entity_poly.pdbx_seq_one_letter_code
_entity_poly.pdbx_strand_id
1 'polypeptide(L)'
;MAVIFFVLWLYFIFKMYTTRSFNADELYQIEMTKGVFKPFWQHHYYGDHTSFPGEYLLTYPFVQIFGVHKWGLALPHAPFIILFFYFLFRLGKIYFQTFAGFFIMFLLVFHHQYFVYHALEFRPYAVLPALALGSFYFAQLIVNHFENLSTKKRILIGFYWMIAMNFHAYGILIVFLPLMFVILTAEHFDWKTMIRHQGLRYYLKYWILALIIWIWYASGNSFGWTANKMQSIRPAFQFVPHPLEHFYKFCDVIVRNCLGYKVFNFTLLAVPVAFYLALKQRIKMLLFFGLLIFLPITLIILVDVKTKYWFLARQIVWIMPFFIFFVAWAWDICLISGQRFITSFLNSKNKNI
;
A
#
# COMPACT_ATOMS: atom_id res chain seq x y z
N MET A 1 -20.45 -10.89 -4.04
CA MET A 1 -19.84 -9.75 -4.76
C MET A 1 -18.31 -9.72 -4.66
N ALA A 2 -17.69 -9.61 -3.47
CA ALA A 2 -16.22 -9.55 -3.38
C ALA A 2 -15.51 -10.74 -4.07
N VAL A 3 -16.07 -11.95 -3.95
CA VAL A 3 -15.61 -13.15 -4.68
C VAL A 3 -15.71 -12.98 -6.19
N ILE A 4 -16.77 -12.35 -6.70
CA ILE A 4 -16.96 -12.11 -8.14
C ILE A 4 -15.89 -11.15 -8.64
N PHE A 5 -15.69 -10.01 -7.97
CA PHE A 5 -14.61 -9.08 -8.32
C PHE A 5 -13.24 -9.74 -8.25
N PHE A 6 -13.00 -10.59 -7.25
CA PHE A 6 -11.75 -11.32 -7.11
C PHE A 6 -11.52 -12.29 -8.28
N VAL A 7 -12.50 -13.12 -8.64
CA VAL A 7 -12.40 -14.05 -9.77
C VAL A 7 -12.18 -13.32 -11.09
N LEU A 8 -12.93 -12.24 -11.33
CA LEU A 8 -12.74 -11.43 -12.54
C LEU A 8 -11.36 -10.77 -12.56
N TRP A 9 -10.86 -10.29 -11.42
CA TRP A 9 -9.53 -9.70 -11.32
C TRP A 9 -8.43 -10.74 -11.59
N LEU A 10 -8.57 -11.96 -11.06
CA LEU A 10 -7.69 -13.08 -11.37
C LEU A 10 -7.66 -13.38 -12.87
N TYR A 11 -8.80 -13.33 -13.56
CA TYR A 11 -8.84 -13.49 -15.02
C TYR A 11 -8.00 -12.42 -15.73
N PHE A 12 -8.08 -11.15 -15.32
CA PHE A 12 -7.25 -10.09 -15.91
C PHE A 12 -5.77 -10.23 -15.59
N ILE A 13 -5.43 -10.60 -14.35
CA ILE A 13 -4.04 -10.90 -13.96
C ILE A 13 -3.52 -12.05 -14.82
N PHE A 14 -4.28 -13.13 -14.95
CA PHE A 14 -3.90 -14.29 -15.75
C PHE A 14 -3.67 -13.89 -17.22
N LYS A 15 -4.61 -13.14 -17.82
CA LYS A 15 -4.49 -12.67 -19.20
C LYS A 15 -3.26 -11.79 -19.40
N MET A 16 -3.08 -10.77 -18.56
CA MET A 16 -1.94 -9.84 -18.60
C MET A 16 -0.62 -10.58 -18.40
N TYR A 17 -0.57 -11.45 -17.40
CA TYR A 17 0.63 -12.21 -17.07
C TYR A 17 0.98 -13.17 -18.18
N THR A 18 0.01 -13.85 -18.80
CA THR A 18 0.28 -14.77 -19.93
C THR A 18 0.95 -14.05 -21.09
N THR A 19 0.48 -12.84 -21.45
CA THR A 19 0.94 -12.12 -22.64
C THR A 19 2.24 -11.33 -22.46
N ARG A 20 2.58 -10.90 -21.24
CA ARG A 20 3.79 -10.08 -21.02
C ARG A 20 5.07 -10.91 -20.98
N SER A 21 6.19 -10.42 -21.48
CA SER A 21 7.50 -11.03 -21.19
C SER A 21 8.04 -10.53 -19.83
N PHE A 22 9.09 -11.18 -19.32
CA PHE A 22 9.89 -10.57 -18.26
C PHE A 22 10.50 -9.26 -18.75
N ASN A 23 10.46 -8.24 -17.91
CA ASN A 23 11.18 -7.00 -18.18
C ASN A 23 12.66 -7.11 -17.76
N ALA A 24 13.48 -6.13 -18.13
CA ALA A 24 14.91 -6.16 -17.85
C ALA A 24 15.22 -6.19 -16.33
N ASP A 25 14.42 -5.49 -15.52
CA ASP A 25 14.59 -5.46 -14.06
C ASP A 25 14.30 -6.84 -13.43
N GLU A 26 13.25 -7.54 -13.90
CA GLU A 26 12.91 -8.90 -13.48
C GLU A 26 14.02 -9.89 -13.86
N LEU A 27 14.52 -9.83 -15.10
CA LEU A 27 15.62 -10.70 -15.55
C LEU A 27 16.89 -10.48 -14.73
N TYR A 28 17.23 -9.21 -14.45
CA TYR A 28 18.36 -8.86 -13.60
C TYR A 28 18.18 -9.42 -12.18
N GLN A 29 16.99 -9.29 -11.60
CA GLN A 29 16.71 -9.81 -10.26
C GLN A 29 16.78 -11.34 -10.21
N ILE A 30 16.27 -12.04 -11.23
CA ILE A 30 16.39 -13.50 -11.35
C ILE A 30 17.87 -13.90 -11.36
N GLU A 31 18.67 -13.26 -12.20
CA GLU A 31 20.10 -13.57 -12.34
C GLU A 31 20.85 -13.38 -11.02
N MET A 32 20.57 -12.29 -10.30
CA MET A 32 21.19 -11.99 -9.03
C MET A 32 20.75 -12.91 -7.87
N THR A 33 19.62 -13.59 -8.03
CA THR A 33 19.06 -14.55 -7.07
C THR A 33 19.61 -15.98 -7.28
N LYS A 34 20.15 -16.28 -8.46
CA LYS A 34 20.80 -17.58 -8.74
C LYS A 34 22.06 -17.79 -7.90
N GLY A 35 22.43 -19.07 -7.77
CA GLY A 35 23.64 -19.49 -7.08
C GLY A 35 23.41 -19.78 -5.60
N VAL A 36 24.50 -19.78 -4.82
CA VAL A 36 24.51 -20.13 -3.40
C VAL A 36 23.66 -19.15 -2.60
N PHE A 37 22.93 -19.69 -1.60
CA PHE A 37 22.15 -18.88 -0.67
C PHE A 37 23.02 -17.81 0.00
N LYS A 38 22.73 -16.56 -0.30
CA LYS A 38 23.27 -15.38 0.37
C LYS A 38 22.49 -15.13 1.66
N PRO A 39 23.14 -15.06 2.83
CA PRO A 39 22.44 -14.81 4.08
C PRO A 39 21.74 -13.45 4.13
N PHE A 40 20.62 -13.37 4.87
CA PHE A 40 19.81 -12.15 5.00
C PHE A 40 20.48 -11.00 5.79
N TRP A 41 21.70 -11.17 6.27
CA TRP A 41 22.49 -10.08 6.86
C TRP A 41 23.57 -9.57 5.90
N GLN A 42 23.74 -10.20 4.73
CA GLN A 42 24.67 -9.74 3.72
C GLN A 42 24.00 -8.66 2.86
N HIS A 43 24.73 -7.57 2.58
CA HIS A 43 24.25 -6.59 1.62
C HIS A 43 24.15 -7.22 0.23
N HIS A 44 22.99 -7.07 -0.37
CA HIS A 44 22.79 -7.39 -1.76
C HIS A 44 22.82 -6.11 -2.56
N TYR A 45 23.64 -6.04 -3.61
CA TYR A 45 23.73 -4.87 -4.47
C TYR A 45 22.81 -5.06 -5.68
N TYR A 46 21.51 -4.78 -5.53
CA TYR A 46 20.56 -4.83 -6.66
C TYR A 46 20.42 -3.48 -7.38
N GLY A 47 21.15 -2.45 -6.93
CA GLY A 47 21.21 -1.17 -7.63
C GLY A 47 19.91 -0.35 -7.59
N ASP A 48 18.93 -0.72 -6.75
CA ASP A 48 17.68 0.01 -6.59
C ASP A 48 17.12 -0.10 -5.16
N HIS A 49 15.93 0.49 -4.94
CA HIS A 49 15.18 0.43 -3.69
C HIS A 49 14.70 -0.98 -3.29
N THR A 50 14.94 -1.99 -4.13
CA THR A 50 14.55 -3.39 -3.90
C THR A 50 15.62 -4.21 -3.19
N SER A 51 16.76 -3.61 -2.85
CA SER A 51 17.90 -4.30 -2.22
C SER A 51 17.72 -4.74 -0.76
N PHE A 52 16.46 -4.88 -0.32
CA PHE A 52 16.08 -5.35 0.99
C PHE A 52 15.87 -6.87 0.96
N PRO A 53 16.10 -7.59 2.08
CA PRO A 53 16.17 -9.04 2.07
C PRO A 53 14.82 -9.72 1.80
N GLY A 54 13.69 -9.04 2.07
CA GLY A 54 12.39 -9.70 2.04
C GLY A 54 12.01 -10.32 0.69
N GLU A 55 12.18 -9.59 -0.41
CA GLU A 55 11.88 -10.12 -1.75
C GLU A 55 12.84 -11.26 -2.15
N TYR A 56 14.13 -11.11 -1.85
CA TYR A 56 15.12 -12.14 -2.12
C TYR A 56 14.80 -13.43 -1.34
N LEU A 57 14.50 -13.33 -0.04
CA LEU A 57 14.13 -14.49 0.78
C LEU A 57 12.84 -15.15 0.30
N LEU A 58 11.88 -14.36 -0.16
CA LEU A 58 10.63 -14.86 -0.70
C LEU A 58 10.84 -15.63 -2.02
N THR A 59 11.71 -15.12 -2.88
CA THR A 59 11.86 -15.61 -4.26
C THR A 59 12.98 -16.63 -4.47
N TYR A 60 14.01 -16.61 -3.63
CA TYR A 60 15.18 -17.51 -3.70
C TYR A 60 14.80 -18.98 -3.93
N PRO A 61 13.98 -19.64 -3.08
CA PRO A 61 13.69 -21.06 -3.28
C PRO A 61 13.03 -21.34 -4.63
N PHE A 62 12.20 -20.42 -5.14
CA PHE A 62 11.51 -20.57 -6.41
C PHE A 62 12.45 -20.40 -7.60
N VAL A 63 13.43 -19.50 -7.51
CA VAL A 63 14.47 -19.38 -8.55
C VAL A 63 15.31 -20.65 -8.63
N GLN A 64 15.66 -21.26 -7.49
CA GLN A 64 16.45 -22.48 -7.49
C GLN A 64 15.67 -23.68 -8.05
N ILE A 65 14.36 -23.77 -7.77
CA ILE A 65 13.52 -24.89 -8.21
C ILE A 65 13.07 -24.75 -9.66
N PHE A 66 12.66 -23.55 -10.05
CA PHE A 66 11.98 -23.31 -11.34
C PHE A 66 12.87 -22.61 -12.38
N GLY A 67 14.08 -22.15 -12.00
CA GLY A 67 14.96 -21.42 -12.89
C GLY A 67 14.28 -20.17 -13.45
N VAL A 68 14.22 -20.07 -14.78
CA VAL A 68 13.55 -18.95 -15.49
C VAL A 68 12.09 -19.27 -15.86
N HIS A 69 11.53 -20.37 -15.35
CA HIS A 69 10.15 -20.75 -15.65
C HIS A 69 9.16 -19.77 -15.02
N LYS A 70 8.55 -18.97 -15.88
CA LYS A 70 7.72 -17.81 -15.54
C LYS A 70 6.66 -18.07 -14.48
N TRP A 71 5.79 -19.06 -14.70
CA TRP A 71 4.73 -19.39 -13.74
C TRP A 71 5.26 -19.92 -12.40
N GLY A 72 6.40 -20.60 -12.40
CA GLY A 72 7.03 -21.08 -11.17
C GLY A 72 7.53 -19.93 -10.29
N LEU A 73 8.07 -18.89 -10.93
CA LEU A 73 8.52 -17.67 -10.27
C LEU A 73 7.40 -16.75 -9.77
N ALA A 74 6.18 -16.91 -10.28
CA ALA A 74 5.00 -16.15 -9.82
C ALA A 74 4.33 -16.74 -8.56
N LEU A 75 4.54 -18.03 -8.28
CA LEU A 75 3.98 -18.71 -7.11
C LEU A 75 4.20 -18.00 -5.77
N PRO A 76 5.39 -17.47 -5.43
CA PRO A 76 5.59 -16.79 -4.16
C PRO A 76 4.73 -15.52 -4.00
N HIS A 77 4.36 -14.88 -5.11
CA HIS A 77 3.56 -13.65 -5.10
C HIS A 77 2.05 -13.92 -5.07
N ALA A 78 1.60 -15.07 -5.56
CA ALA A 78 0.18 -15.42 -5.65
C ALA A 78 -0.59 -15.33 -4.30
N PRO A 79 -0.04 -15.74 -3.13
CA PRO A 79 -0.69 -15.55 -1.84
C PRO A 79 -0.99 -14.08 -1.51
N PHE A 80 -0.17 -13.14 -1.98
CA PHE A 80 -0.35 -11.72 -1.70
C PHE A 80 -1.52 -11.11 -2.45
N ILE A 81 -1.92 -11.68 -3.59
CA ILE A 81 -3.16 -11.34 -4.31
C ILE A 81 -4.38 -11.63 -3.42
N ILE A 82 -4.38 -12.79 -2.75
CA ILE A 82 -5.45 -13.20 -1.83
C ILE A 82 -5.44 -12.30 -0.60
N LEU A 83 -4.27 -12.07 0.00
CA LEU A 83 -4.12 -11.21 1.17
C LEU A 83 -4.54 -9.77 0.89
N PHE A 84 -4.23 -9.24 -0.29
CA PHE A 84 -4.65 -7.92 -0.74
C PHE A 84 -6.18 -7.77 -0.71
N PHE A 85 -6.91 -8.71 -1.33
CA PHE A 85 -8.38 -8.72 -1.31
C PHE A 85 -8.96 -8.93 0.09
N TYR A 86 -8.35 -9.83 0.87
CA TYR A 86 -8.75 -10.08 2.24
C TYR A 86 -8.64 -8.81 3.09
N PHE A 87 -7.49 -8.13 3.08
CA PHE A 87 -7.31 -6.93 3.90
C PHE A 87 -8.20 -5.76 3.42
N LEU A 88 -8.38 -5.56 2.10
CA LEU A 88 -9.35 -4.59 1.58
C LEU A 88 -10.75 -4.84 2.15
N PHE A 89 -11.22 -6.09 2.10
CA PHE A 89 -12.54 -6.45 2.61
C PHE A 89 -12.65 -6.21 4.12
N ARG A 90 -11.64 -6.61 4.90
CA ARG A 90 -11.62 -6.45 6.36
C ARG A 90 -11.61 -4.98 6.76
N LEU A 91 -10.81 -4.15 6.09
CA LEU A 91 -10.78 -2.70 6.31
C LEU A 91 -12.08 -2.03 5.87
N GLY A 92 -12.64 -2.43 4.73
CA GLY A 92 -13.95 -1.94 4.28
C GLY A 92 -15.04 -2.20 5.33
N LYS A 93 -15.02 -3.38 5.98
CA LYS A 93 -15.95 -3.69 7.09
C LYS A 93 -15.79 -2.82 8.32
N ILE A 94 -14.62 -2.23 8.53
CA ILE A 94 -14.36 -1.33 9.66
C ILE A 94 -14.84 0.10 9.34
N TYR A 95 -14.67 0.56 8.10
CA TYR A 95 -14.87 1.96 7.74
C TYR A 95 -16.14 2.27 6.96
N PHE A 96 -16.63 1.35 6.13
CA PHE A 96 -17.79 1.59 5.29
C PHE A 96 -19.07 1.12 5.98
N GLN A 97 -20.10 1.96 5.94
CA GLN A 97 -21.42 1.65 6.51
C GLN A 97 -22.40 1.15 5.46
N THR A 98 -22.12 1.38 4.17
CA THR A 98 -22.99 0.98 3.07
C THR A 98 -22.27 0.03 2.12
N PHE A 99 -23.08 -0.72 1.36
CA PHE A 99 -22.60 -1.57 0.28
C PHE A 99 -21.88 -0.79 -0.84
N ALA A 100 -22.25 0.48 -1.05
CA ALA A 100 -21.70 1.28 -2.13
C ALA A 100 -20.21 1.58 -1.94
N GLY A 101 -19.76 1.82 -0.70
CA GLY A 101 -18.32 1.96 -0.41
C GLY A 101 -17.54 0.72 -0.85
N PHE A 102 -18.04 -0.47 -0.53
CA PHE A 102 -17.44 -1.73 -0.99
C PHE A 102 -17.44 -1.84 -2.51
N PHE A 103 -18.58 -1.55 -3.15
CA PHE A 103 -18.72 -1.65 -4.60
C PHE A 103 -17.72 -0.73 -5.33
N ILE A 104 -17.62 0.55 -4.93
CA ILE A 104 -16.68 1.51 -5.52
C ILE A 104 -15.23 1.08 -5.28
N MET A 105 -14.88 0.66 -4.05
CA MET A 105 -13.54 0.19 -3.74
C MET A 105 -13.11 -0.97 -4.64
N PHE A 106 -13.94 -2.01 -4.75
CA PHE A 106 -13.63 -3.16 -5.58
C PHE A 106 -13.69 -2.86 -7.08
N LEU A 107 -14.58 -1.97 -7.52
CA LEU A 107 -14.66 -1.52 -8.92
C LEU A 107 -13.36 -0.83 -9.35
N LEU A 108 -12.84 0.06 -8.50
CA LEU A 108 -11.59 0.79 -8.74
C LEU A 108 -10.38 -0.15 -8.73
N VAL A 109 -10.28 -1.03 -7.74
CA VAL A 109 -9.22 -2.05 -7.65
C VAL A 109 -9.21 -2.95 -8.89
N PHE A 110 -10.38 -3.43 -9.28
CA PHE A 110 -10.55 -4.35 -10.39
C PHE A 110 -10.05 -3.79 -11.74
N HIS A 111 -10.25 -2.49 -11.97
CA HIS A 111 -9.78 -1.81 -13.19
C HIS A 111 -8.40 -1.16 -13.04
N HIS A 112 -7.73 -1.37 -11.91
CA HIS A 112 -6.46 -0.71 -11.65
C HIS A 112 -5.32 -1.38 -12.43
N GLN A 113 -4.92 -0.79 -13.56
CA GLN A 113 -3.92 -1.37 -14.47
C GLN A 113 -2.61 -1.76 -13.78
N TYR A 114 -2.13 -0.95 -12.83
CA TYR A 114 -0.88 -1.24 -12.11
C TYR A 114 -1.03 -2.44 -11.18
N PHE A 115 -2.19 -2.65 -10.55
CA PHE A 115 -2.38 -3.82 -9.71
C PHE A 115 -2.45 -5.08 -10.56
N VAL A 116 -3.11 -5.02 -11.72
CA VAL A 116 -3.15 -6.15 -12.66
C VAL A 116 -1.76 -6.47 -13.20
N TYR A 117 -1.00 -5.46 -13.63
CA TYR A 117 0.33 -5.64 -14.23
C TYR A 117 1.35 -6.16 -13.21
N HIS A 118 1.37 -5.58 -12.00
CA HIS A 118 2.38 -5.90 -10.98
C HIS A 118 2.00 -7.09 -10.09
N ALA A 119 0.77 -7.61 -10.12
CA ALA A 119 0.30 -8.66 -9.18
C ALA A 119 1.16 -9.93 -9.14
N LEU A 120 1.74 -10.32 -10.27
CA LEU A 120 2.63 -11.49 -10.40
C LEU A 120 4.01 -11.09 -10.93
N GLU A 121 4.40 -9.83 -10.75
CA GLU A 121 5.74 -9.38 -11.11
C GLU A 121 6.79 -10.00 -10.19
N PHE A 122 7.91 -10.45 -10.77
CA PHE A 122 9.06 -10.94 -10.01
C PHE A 122 9.85 -9.77 -9.40
N ARG A 123 9.15 -8.95 -8.61
CA ARG A 123 9.60 -7.70 -8.01
C ARG A 123 8.82 -7.47 -6.71
N PRO A 124 9.36 -6.67 -5.78
CA PRO A 124 8.67 -6.39 -4.52
C PRO A 124 7.28 -5.76 -4.70
N TYR A 125 7.06 -5.04 -5.80
CA TYR A 125 5.82 -4.31 -6.11
C TYR A 125 4.58 -5.19 -6.13
N ALA A 126 4.72 -6.50 -6.39
CA ALA A 126 3.64 -7.47 -6.30
C ALA A 126 3.12 -7.66 -4.86
N VAL A 127 3.97 -7.40 -3.86
CA VAL A 127 3.72 -7.69 -2.45
C VAL A 127 3.39 -6.43 -1.65
N LEU A 128 3.99 -5.29 -1.99
CA LEU A 128 3.85 -4.05 -1.20
C LEU A 128 2.40 -3.60 -0.97
N PRO A 129 1.45 -3.69 -1.93
CA PRO A 129 0.05 -3.31 -1.69
C PRO A 129 -0.60 -4.14 -0.59
N ALA A 130 -0.35 -5.45 -0.57
CA ALA A 130 -0.85 -6.33 0.48
C ALA A 130 -0.19 -6.03 1.83
N LEU A 131 1.12 -5.72 1.83
CA LEU A 131 1.83 -5.34 3.05
C LEU A 131 1.33 -4.02 3.65
N ALA A 132 1.04 -3.03 2.82
CA ALA A 132 0.48 -1.75 3.24
C ALA A 132 -0.90 -1.92 3.89
N LEU A 133 -1.80 -2.63 3.24
CA LEU A 133 -3.13 -2.90 3.78
C LEU A 133 -3.10 -3.78 5.03
N GLY A 134 -2.24 -4.81 5.06
CA GLY A 134 -2.08 -5.65 6.24
C GLY A 134 -1.52 -4.87 7.43
N SER A 135 -0.56 -3.96 7.20
CA SER A 135 -0.05 -3.07 8.24
C SER A 135 -1.14 -2.16 8.80
N PHE A 136 -2.00 -1.63 7.93
CA PHE A 136 -3.16 -0.85 8.36
C PHE A 136 -4.18 -1.68 9.14
N TYR A 137 -4.49 -2.88 8.68
CA TYR A 137 -5.40 -3.79 9.39
C TYR A 137 -4.86 -4.21 10.77
N PHE A 138 -3.57 -4.52 10.87
CA PHE A 138 -2.96 -4.90 12.15
C PHE A 138 -2.80 -3.71 13.09
N ALA A 139 -2.58 -2.50 12.58
CA ALA A 139 -2.65 -1.28 13.39
C ALA A 139 -4.03 -1.13 14.06
N GLN A 140 -5.12 -1.38 13.33
CA GLN A 140 -6.48 -1.41 13.90
C GLN A 140 -6.61 -2.43 15.02
N LEU A 141 -6.15 -3.66 14.81
CA LEU A 141 -6.24 -4.72 15.80
C LEU A 141 -5.41 -4.42 17.06
N ILE A 142 -4.22 -3.83 16.90
CA ILE A 142 -3.36 -3.49 18.03
C ILE A 142 -3.93 -2.32 18.81
N VAL A 143 -4.33 -1.23 18.16
CA VAL A 143 -4.77 -0.04 18.89
C VAL A 143 -6.14 -0.26 19.54
N ASN A 144 -7.07 -0.90 18.83
CA ASN A 144 -8.47 -0.96 19.26
C ASN A 144 -8.87 -2.29 19.93
N HIS A 145 -8.06 -3.36 19.79
CA HIS A 145 -8.45 -4.70 20.25
C HIS A 145 -7.31 -5.48 20.95
N PHE A 146 -6.25 -4.82 21.41
CA PHE A 146 -5.06 -5.49 21.95
C PHE A 146 -5.36 -6.54 23.02
N GLU A 147 -6.19 -6.17 24.01
CA GLU A 147 -6.53 -7.01 25.15
C GLU A 147 -7.18 -8.33 24.73
N ASN A 148 -7.94 -8.31 23.63
CA ASN A 148 -8.64 -9.45 23.07
C ASN A 148 -7.76 -10.31 22.13
N LEU A 149 -6.52 -9.89 21.84
CA LEU A 149 -5.61 -10.67 21.00
C LEU A 149 -4.92 -11.75 21.83
N SER A 150 -5.03 -13.01 21.38
CA SER A 150 -4.25 -14.11 21.93
C SER A 150 -2.74 -13.90 21.71
N THR A 151 -1.90 -14.46 22.58
CA THR A 151 -0.43 -14.36 22.50
C THR A 151 0.09 -14.78 21.12
N LYS A 152 -0.45 -15.86 20.54
CA LYS A 152 -0.09 -16.32 19.19
C LYS A 152 -0.36 -15.24 18.13
N LYS A 153 -1.51 -14.57 18.16
CA LYS A 153 -1.83 -13.48 17.22
C LYS A 153 -0.87 -12.30 17.41
N ARG A 154 -0.54 -11.96 18.66
CA ARG A 154 0.42 -10.87 18.95
C ARG A 154 1.81 -11.17 18.37
N ILE A 155 2.32 -12.39 18.58
CA ILE A 155 3.58 -12.86 18.00
C ILE A 155 3.54 -12.74 16.47
N LEU A 156 2.50 -13.28 15.83
CA LEU A 156 2.37 -13.27 14.37
C LEU A 156 2.32 -11.86 13.78
N ILE A 157 1.65 -10.91 14.44
CA ILE A 157 1.62 -9.51 14.00
C ILE A 157 3.00 -8.86 14.13
N GLY A 158 3.72 -9.13 15.24
CA GLY A 158 5.10 -8.66 15.43
C GLY A 158 6.04 -9.16 14.33
N PHE A 159 5.99 -10.46 14.01
CA PHE A 159 6.74 -11.05 12.90
C PHE A 159 6.35 -10.45 11.55
N TYR A 160 5.05 -10.26 11.30
CA TYR A 160 4.56 -9.63 10.08
C TYR A 160 5.13 -8.22 9.90
N TRP A 161 5.13 -7.38 10.93
CA TRP A 161 5.70 -6.03 10.84
C TRP A 161 7.22 -6.04 10.63
N MET A 162 7.94 -6.99 11.24
CA MET A 162 9.36 -7.16 10.97
C MET A 162 9.63 -7.50 9.50
N ILE A 163 8.84 -8.42 8.92
CA ILE A 163 8.91 -8.76 7.50
C ILE A 163 8.55 -7.55 6.63
N ALA A 164 7.42 -6.90 6.90
CA ALA A 164 6.93 -5.78 6.11
C ALA A 164 7.92 -4.60 6.08
N MET A 165 8.56 -4.32 7.23
CA MET A 165 9.58 -3.28 7.33
C MET A 165 10.83 -3.63 6.51
N ASN A 166 11.26 -4.89 6.53
CA ASN A 166 12.47 -5.36 5.84
C ASN A 166 12.21 -5.87 4.42
N PHE A 167 11.01 -5.64 3.88
CA PHE A 167 10.67 -6.08 2.53
C PHE A 167 11.17 -5.11 1.45
N HIS A 168 11.20 -3.81 1.77
CA HIS A 168 11.53 -2.76 0.80
C HIS A 168 12.02 -1.50 1.52
N ALA A 169 12.63 -0.58 0.78
CA ALA A 169 13.04 0.74 1.27
C ALA A 169 11.91 1.53 1.94
N TYR A 170 10.67 1.34 1.48
CA TYR A 170 9.49 2.03 2.03
C TYR A 170 8.88 1.31 3.23
N GLY A 171 9.47 0.19 3.67
CA GLY A 171 8.92 -0.66 4.72
C GLY A 171 8.65 0.08 6.03
N ILE A 172 9.54 1.00 6.44
CA ILE A 172 9.28 1.85 7.62
C ILE A 172 7.99 2.65 7.44
N LEU A 173 7.79 3.29 6.27
CA LEU A 173 6.59 4.09 6.00
C LEU A 173 5.33 3.21 5.94
N ILE A 174 5.44 2.04 5.31
CA ILE A 174 4.37 1.04 5.16
C ILE A 174 3.83 0.59 6.53
N VAL A 175 4.67 0.48 7.55
CA VAL A 175 4.24 0.07 8.90
C VAL A 175 3.91 1.29 9.76
N PHE A 176 4.72 2.35 9.73
CA PHE A 176 4.61 3.50 10.63
C PHE A 176 3.37 4.35 10.36
N LEU A 177 3.13 4.71 9.10
CA LEU A 177 2.09 5.69 8.76
C LEU A 177 0.68 5.16 9.09
N PRO A 178 0.32 3.91 8.78
CA PRO A 178 -0.97 3.36 9.20
C PRO A 178 -1.11 3.31 10.72
N LEU A 179 -0.05 2.88 11.45
CA LEU A 179 -0.07 2.86 12.91
C LEU A 179 -0.33 4.26 13.49
N MET A 180 0.39 5.27 13.00
CA MET A 180 0.20 6.65 13.41
C MET A 180 -1.22 7.15 13.13
N PHE A 181 -1.76 6.87 11.94
CA PHE A 181 -3.13 7.25 11.61
C PHE A 181 -4.15 6.62 12.57
N VAL A 182 -4.03 5.33 12.89
CA VAL A 182 -4.96 4.66 13.81
C VAL A 182 -4.86 5.26 15.21
N ILE A 183 -3.65 5.49 15.72
CA ILE A 183 -3.44 6.08 17.04
C ILE A 183 -4.06 7.49 17.11
N LEU A 184 -3.81 8.34 16.09
CA LEU A 184 -4.31 9.72 16.06
C LEU A 184 -5.83 9.83 15.88
N THR A 185 -6.50 8.76 15.44
CA THR A 185 -7.95 8.76 15.18
C THR A 185 -8.77 7.93 16.15
N ALA A 186 -8.13 7.31 17.15
CA ALA A 186 -8.80 6.53 18.18
C ALA A 186 -9.48 7.46 19.20
N GLU A 187 -10.80 7.29 19.37
CA GLU A 187 -11.67 8.22 20.13
C GLU A 187 -11.46 8.16 21.65
N HIS A 188 -10.96 7.04 22.17
CA HIS A 188 -10.71 6.82 23.60
C HIS A 188 -9.23 6.56 23.89
N PHE A 189 -8.37 7.20 23.10
CA PHE A 189 -6.96 6.89 23.12
C PHE A 189 -6.22 7.67 24.22
N ASP A 190 -5.98 7.01 25.36
CA ASP A 190 -5.10 7.54 26.40
C ASP A 190 -3.65 7.12 26.14
N TRP A 191 -2.82 8.08 25.71
CA TRP A 191 -1.38 7.90 25.47
C TRP A 191 -0.65 7.35 26.69
N LYS A 192 -1.01 7.77 27.92
CA LYS A 192 -0.38 7.29 29.14
C LYS A 192 -0.72 5.82 29.37
N THR A 193 -1.97 5.45 29.15
CA THR A 193 -2.40 4.06 29.20
C THR A 193 -1.76 3.24 28.08
N MET A 194 -1.63 3.72 26.84
CA MET A 194 -0.97 2.96 25.75
C MET A 194 0.52 2.71 26.02
N ILE A 195 1.27 3.72 26.48
CA ILE A 195 2.70 3.57 26.79
C ILE A 195 2.90 2.63 27.99
N ARG A 196 1.95 2.61 28.92
CA ARG A 196 1.90 1.64 30.03
C ARG A 196 1.35 0.28 29.59
N HIS A 197 0.57 0.24 28.52
CA HIS A 197 -0.02 -0.96 27.96
C HIS A 197 1.11 -1.87 27.47
N GLN A 198 1.11 -3.10 27.97
CA GLN A 198 2.14 -4.07 27.63
C GLN A 198 2.19 -4.35 26.12
N GLY A 199 1.11 -4.06 25.38
CA GLY A 199 1.03 -4.26 23.95
C GLY A 199 1.94 -3.42 23.10
N LEU A 200 1.95 -2.10 23.27
CA LEU A 200 2.83 -1.25 22.49
C LEU A 200 4.31 -1.58 22.79
N ARG A 201 4.64 -1.80 24.07
CA ARG A 201 5.98 -2.23 24.50
C ARG A 201 6.38 -3.56 23.89
N TYR A 202 5.44 -4.49 23.78
CA TYR A 202 5.65 -5.79 23.17
C TYR A 202 6.01 -5.64 21.68
N TYR A 203 5.24 -4.87 20.91
CA TYR A 203 5.54 -4.65 19.49
C TYR A 203 6.77 -3.79 19.27
N LEU A 204 7.10 -2.88 20.19
CA LEU A 204 8.29 -2.05 20.13
C LEU A 204 9.57 -2.90 20.05
N LYS A 205 9.61 -4.07 20.70
CA LYS A 205 10.75 -5.00 20.61
C LYS A 205 10.97 -5.50 19.18
N TYR A 206 9.89 -5.95 18.51
CA TYR A 206 9.96 -6.38 17.11
C TYR A 206 10.30 -5.23 16.19
N TRP A 207 9.76 -4.04 16.47
CA TRP A 207 10.06 -2.81 15.73
C TRP A 207 11.53 -2.41 15.82
N ILE A 208 12.12 -2.40 17.01
CA ILE A 208 13.54 -2.05 17.20
C ILE A 208 14.42 -3.04 16.45
N LEU A 209 14.15 -4.35 16.59
CA LEU A 209 14.90 -5.37 15.85
C LEU A 209 14.76 -5.18 14.32
N ALA A 210 13.54 -4.98 13.85
CA ALA A 210 13.27 -4.75 12.43
C ALA A 210 13.98 -3.49 11.92
N LEU A 211 14.02 -2.42 12.73
CA LEU A 211 14.67 -1.16 12.42
C LEU A 211 16.18 -1.31 12.37
N ILE A 212 16.79 -2.08 13.26
CA ILE A 212 18.24 -2.37 13.23
C ILE A 212 18.60 -3.07 11.91
N ILE A 213 17.85 -4.10 11.54
CA ILE A 213 18.06 -4.82 10.26
C ILE A 213 17.85 -3.86 9.08
N TRP A 214 16.80 -3.04 9.14
CA TRP A 214 16.52 -2.07 8.09
C TRP A 214 17.64 -1.05 7.94
N ILE A 215 18.15 -0.48 9.04
CA ILE A 215 19.24 0.51 9.06
C ILE A 215 20.52 -0.12 8.51
N TRP A 216 20.82 -1.36 8.90
CA TRP A 216 21.94 -2.11 8.33
C TRP A 216 21.81 -2.18 6.80
N TYR A 217 20.68 -2.65 6.29
CA TYR A 217 20.47 -2.67 4.83
C TYR A 217 20.53 -1.29 4.19
N ALA A 218 19.97 -0.29 4.84
CA ALA A 218 19.95 1.08 4.36
C ALA A 218 21.33 1.74 4.34
N SER A 219 22.26 1.33 5.22
CA SER A 219 23.62 1.86 5.23
C SER A 219 24.50 1.24 4.15
N GLY A 220 24.30 -0.05 3.84
CA GLY A 220 24.99 -0.74 2.75
C GLY A 220 24.39 -0.48 1.37
N ASN A 221 23.09 -0.25 1.30
CA ASN A 221 22.41 0.21 0.09
C ASN A 221 22.60 1.72 0.00
N SER A 222 23.59 2.14 -0.76
CA SER A 222 23.81 3.54 -1.07
C SER A 222 22.66 4.01 -1.96
N PHE A 223 21.54 4.40 -1.34
CA PHE A 223 20.26 4.86 -1.90
C PHE A 223 20.44 5.83 -3.10
N GLY A 224 20.73 5.32 -4.30
CA GLY A 224 21.14 6.15 -5.43
C GLY A 224 22.51 6.85 -5.26
N TRP A 225 23.30 6.50 -4.23
CA TRP A 225 24.66 7.00 -4.00
C TRP A 225 25.74 6.07 -4.52
N THR A 226 25.44 4.79 -4.75
CA THR A 226 26.32 3.97 -5.56
C THR A 226 26.19 4.54 -6.96
N ALA A 227 27.31 5.00 -7.51
CA ALA A 227 27.45 5.11 -8.95
C ALA A 227 27.26 3.69 -9.49
N ASN A 228 26.01 3.28 -9.66
CA ASN A 228 25.67 2.21 -10.56
C ASN A 228 26.26 2.67 -11.88
N LYS A 229 27.39 2.06 -12.26
CA LYS A 229 28.10 2.36 -13.51
C LYS A 229 27.20 2.19 -14.75
N MET A 230 25.96 1.71 -14.57
CA MET A 230 24.92 1.54 -15.59
C MET A 230 23.63 2.37 -15.38
N GLN A 231 23.39 2.98 -14.21
CA GLN A 231 22.27 3.92 -14.07
C GLN A 231 22.78 5.31 -14.39
N SER A 232 22.64 5.69 -15.66
CA SER A 232 22.90 7.08 -16.09
C SER A 232 22.14 8.04 -15.17
N ILE A 233 22.84 9.02 -14.59
CA ILE A 233 22.23 10.14 -13.87
C ILE A 233 21.23 10.78 -14.84
N ARG A 234 19.94 10.67 -14.54
CA ARG A 234 18.86 11.21 -15.38
C ARG A 234 17.94 12.08 -14.53
N PRO A 235 17.25 13.07 -15.12
CA PRO A 235 16.34 13.92 -14.38
C PRO A 235 15.18 13.10 -13.78
N ALA A 236 14.86 13.34 -12.51
CA ALA A 236 13.84 12.58 -11.77
C ALA A 236 12.46 12.59 -12.45
N PHE A 237 12.14 13.68 -13.14
CA PHE A 237 10.87 13.90 -13.83
C PHE A 237 10.97 13.63 -15.35
N GLN A 238 11.82 12.70 -15.78
CA GLN A 238 11.89 12.34 -17.21
C GLN A 238 10.58 11.75 -17.75
N PHE A 239 9.84 11.02 -16.92
CA PHE A 239 8.64 10.25 -17.32
C PHE A 239 7.34 10.84 -16.79
N VAL A 240 7.40 11.94 -16.03
CA VAL A 240 6.25 12.62 -15.43
C VAL A 240 6.45 14.14 -15.54
N PRO A 241 5.39 14.96 -15.62
CA PRO A 241 5.54 16.41 -15.71
C PRO A 241 6.31 16.98 -14.51
N HIS A 242 7.20 17.95 -14.74
CA HIS A 242 7.94 18.59 -13.65
C HIS A 242 6.98 19.37 -12.73
N PRO A 243 6.97 19.14 -11.39
CA PRO A 243 5.96 19.73 -10.50
C PRO A 243 6.08 21.25 -10.37
N LEU A 244 7.27 21.82 -10.58
CA LEU A 244 7.48 23.28 -10.54
C LEU A 244 7.09 23.98 -11.86
N GLU A 245 7.11 23.28 -12.99
CA GLU A 245 6.80 23.86 -14.31
C GLU A 245 5.36 23.59 -14.73
N HIS A 246 4.84 22.41 -14.35
CA HIS A 246 3.57 21.88 -14.81
C HIS A 246 2.78 21.23 -13.67
N PHE A 247 2.62 21.95 -12.55
CA PHE A 247 1.98 21.47 -11.32
C PHE A 247 0.65 20.74 -11.55
N TYR A 248 -0.30 21.35 -12.26
CA TYR A 248 -1.61 20.74 -12.50
C TYR A 248 -1.53 19.44 -13.30
N LYS A 249 -0.65 19.37 -14.31
CA LYS A 249 -0.43 18.14 -15.10
C LYS A 249 0.23 17.06 -14.25
N PHE A 250 1.18 17.45 -13.39
CA PHE A 250 1.80 16.53 -12.44
C PHE A 250 0.74 15.93 -11.51
N CYS A 251 -0.08 16.76 -10.86
CA CYS A 251 -1.16 16.29 -9.99
C CYS A 251 -2.16 15.38 -10.72
N ASP A 252 -2.57 15.73 -11.94
CA ASP A 252 -3.45 14.89 -12.76
C ASP A 252 -2.82 13.53 -13.05
N VAL A 253 -1.53 13.46 -13.38
CA VAL A 253 -0.81 12.20 -13.59
C VAL A 253 -0.74 11.36 -12.31
N ILE A 254 -0.42 11.97 -11.16
CA ILE A 254 -0.39 11.25 -9.87
C ILE A 254 -1.77 10.68 -9.54
N VAL A 255 -2.82 11.48 -9.62
CA VAL A 255 -4.19 11.06 -9.33
C VAL A 255 -4.64 9.94 -10.28
N ARG A 256 -4.37 10.07 -11.58
CA ARG A 256 -4.69 9.03 -12.58
C ARG A 256 -3.92 7.74 -12.33
N ASN A 257 -2.66 7.82 -11.91
CA ASN A 257 -1.89 6.64 -11.53
C ASN A 257 -2.47 5.96 -10.29
N CYS A 258 -2.97 6.73 -9.31
CA CYS A 258 -3.64 6.19 -8.12
C CYS A 258 -5.04 5.64 -8.36
N LEU A 259 -5.75 6.09 -9.41
CA LEU A 259 -7.04 5.52 -9.83
C LEU A 259 -6.90 4.35 -10.81
N GLY A 260 -5.81 4.31 -11.57
CA GLY A 260 -5.51 3.27 -12.54
C GLY A 260 -6.20 3.42 -13.90
N TYR A 261 -7.31 4.16 -14.01
CA TYR A 261 -7.99 4.38 -15.31
C TYR A 261 -8.76 5.71 -15.37
N LYS A 262 -8.67 6.41 -16.52
CA LYS A 262 -9.27 7.75 -16.71
C LYS A 262 -10.79 7.78 -16.60
N VAL A 263 -11.47 6.69 -17.01
CA VAL A 263 -12.94 6.61 -16.99
C VAL A 263 -13.48 6.77 -15.56
N PHE A 264 -12.72 6.40 -14.54
CA PHE A 264 -13.17 6.54 -13.15
C PHE A 264 -12.86 7.90 -12.53
N ASN A 265 -12.37 8.89 -13.28
CA ASN A 265 -12.14 10.23 -12.72
C ASN A 265 -13.40 10.85 -12.10
N PHE A 266 -14.60 10.47 -12.56
CA PHE A 266 -15.86 10.93 -11.96
C PHE A 266 -16.00 10.51 -10.49
N THR A 267 -15.36 9.41 -10.05
CA THR A 267 -15.44 8.98 -8.65
C THR A 267 -14.78 9.99 -7.71
N LEU A 268 -13.92 10.87 -8.20
CA LEU A 268 -13.31 11.93 -7.40
C LEU A 268 -14.30 13.02 -7.00
N LEU A 269 -15.43 13.16 -7.68
CA LEU A 269 -16.46 14.16 -7.36
C LEU A 269 -17.02 13.98 -5.93
N ALA A 270 -16.99 12.75 -5.40
CA ALA A 270 -17.42 12.49 -4.03
C ALA A 270 -16.46 13.05 -2.97
N VAL A 271 -15.18 13.27 -3.28
CA VAL A 271 -14.19 13.76 -2.31
C VAL A 271 -14.53 15.15 -1.75
N PRO A 272 -14.72 16.21 -2.58
CA PRO A 272 -15.08 17.53 -2.06
C PRO A 272 -16.45 17.51 -1.35
N VAL A 273 -17.42 16.75 -1.87
CA VAL A 273 -18.75 16.61 -1.28
C VAL A 273 -18.67 15.93 0.10
N ALA A 274 -17.89 14.86 0.23
CA ALA A 274 -17.69 14.17 1.50
C ALA A 274 -17.01 15.09 2.53
N PHE A 275 -16.00 15.87 2.14
CA PHE A 275 -15.40 16.85 3.05
C PHE A 275 -16.43 17.88 3.54
N TYR A 276 -17.32 18.35 2.66
CA TYR A 276 -18.39 19.26 3.04
C TYR A 276 -19.38 18.61 4.03
N LEU A 277 -19.85 17.40 3.74
CA LEU A 277 -20.90 16.70 4.50
C LEU A 277 -20.42 16.02 5.80
N ALA A 278 -19.17 15.56 5.87
CA ALA A 278 -18.68 14.69 6.95
C ALA A 278 -18.24 15.44 8.21
N LEU A 279 -19.04 16.35 8.77
CA LEU A 279 -18.61 17.21 9.89
C LEU A 279 -17.91 16.45 11.04
N LYS A 280 -18.39 15.25 11.40
CA LYS A 280 -17.79 14.41 12.45
C LYS A 280 -16.58 13.58 12.00
N GLN A 281 -16.47 13.22 10.72
CA GLN A 281 -15.39 12.36 10.19
C GLN A 281 -14.33 13.14 9.39
N ARG A 282 -14.54 14.44 9.16
CA ARG A 282 -13.68 15.32 8.35
C ARG A 282 -12.22 15.25 8.77
N ILE A 283 -11.95 15.33 10.08
CA ILE A 283 -10.57 15.27 10.61
C ILE A 283 -9.95 13.89 10.32
N LYS A 284 -10.70 12.79 10.51
CA LYS A 284 -10.20 11.44 10.20
C LYS A 284 -9.89 11.30 8.71
N MET A 285 -10.73 11.85 7.82
CA MET A 285 -10.48 11.84 6.38
C MET A 285 -9.24 12.69 6.00
N LEU A 286 -9.10 13.89 6.58
CA LEU A 286 -7.93 14.75 6.36
C LEU A 286 -6.64 14.08 6.85
N LEU A 287 -6.66 13.47 8.03
CA LEU A 287 -5.52 12.73 8.57
C LEU A 287 -5.20 11.51 7.71
N PHE A 288 -6.20 10.77 7.24
CA PHE A 288 -6.00 9.65 6.33
C PHE A 288 -5.31 10.10 5.05
N PHE A 289 -5.86 11.13 4.38
CA PHE A 289 -5.31 11.66 3.14
C PHE A 289 -3.90 12.25 3.35
N GLY A 290 -3.72 13.04 4.40
CA GLY A 290 -2.43 13.66 4.74
C GLY A 290 -1.35 12.63 5.04
N LEU A 291 -1.63 11.67 5.92
CA LEU A 291 -0.63 10.72 6.42
C LEU A 291 -0.40 9.53 5.48
N LEU A 292 -1.45 8.95 4.90
CA LEU A 292 -1.33 7.68 4.16
C LEU A 292 -1.18 7.87 2.64
N ILE A 293 -1.45 9.08 2.13
CA ILE A 293 -1.40 9.37 0.69
C ILE A 293 -0.41 10.50 0.41
N PHE A 294 -0.67 11.70 0.91
CA PHE A 294 0.09 12.90 0.55
C PHE A 294 1.53 12.89 1.06
N LEU A 295 1.73 12.61 2.35
CA LEU A 295 3.04 12.52 2.98
C LEU A 295 3.97 11.49 2.29
N PRO A 296 3.57 10.21 2.09
CA PRO A 296 4.46 9.24 1.48
C PRO A 296 4.80 9.55 0.02
N ILE A 297 3.86 10.09 -0.77
CA ILE A 297 4.17 10.57 -2.13
C ILE A 297 5.22 11.69 -2.08
N THR A 298 5.05 12.65 -1.16
CA THR A 298 5.99 13.77 -0.99
C THR A 298 7.38 13.29 -0.59
N LEU A 299 7.48 12.34 0.35
CA LEU A 299 8.76 11.77 0.78
C LEU A 299 9.46 11.01 -0.36
N ILE A 300 8.73 10.26 -1.19
CA ILE A 300 9.31 9.59 -2.36
C ILE A 300 9.87 10.61 -3.35
N ILE A 301 9.11 11.66 -3.67
CA ILE A 301 9.56 12.73 -4.58
C ILE A 301 10.84 13.39 -4.03
N LEU A 302 10.87 13.74 -2.74
CA LEU A 302 12.03 14.37 -2.12
C LEU A 302 13.27 13.46 -2.16
N VAL A 303 13.09 12.16 -1.94
CA VAL A 303 14.18 11.18 -2.07
C VAL A 303 14.67 11.13 -3.51
N ASP A 304 13.79 10.96 -4.49
CA ASP A 304 14.16 10.84 -5.90
C ASP A 304 14.86 12.10 -6.45
N VAL A 305 14.39 13.28 -6.03
CA VAL A 305 15.06 14.56 -6.34
C VAL A 305 16.45 14.61 -5.72
N LYS A 306 16.59 14.24 -4.44
CA LYS A 306 17.87 14.25 -3.73
C LYS A 306 18.88 13.26 -4.33
N THR A 307 18.41 12.08 -4.74
CA THR A 307 19.26 10.99 -5.25
C THR A 307 19.42 11.01 -6.76
N LYS A 308 18.73 11.94 -7.46
CA LYS A 308 18.67 11.99 -8.93
C LYS A 308 18.17 10.68 -9.55
N TYR A 309 17.24 10.01 -8.87
CA TYR A 309 16.59 8.79 -9.33
C TYR A 309 15.28 9.10 -10.07
N TRP A 310 14.79 8.18 -10.90
CA TRP A 310 13.52 8.36 -11.62
C TRP A 310 12.32 8.25 -10.68
N PHE A 311 11.43 9.24 -10.74
CA PHE A 311 10.10 9.11 -10.15
C PHE A 311 9.22 8.26 -11.08
N LEU A 312 8.88 7.05 -10.63
CA LEU A 312 8.14 6.03 -11.37
C LEU A 312 6.85 5.67 -10.63
N ALA A 313 5.77 5.47 -11.39
CA ALA A 313 4.46 5.10 -10.83
C ALA A 313 4.49 3.83 -9.94
N ARG A 314 5.39 2.89 -10.23
CA ARG A 314 5.58 1.67 -9.42
C ARG A 314 6.05 1.94 -7.99
N GLN A 315 6.76 3.05 -7.73
CA GLN A 315 7.22 3.40 -6.37
C GLN A 315 6.05 3.74 -5.43
N ILE A 316 4.93 4.24 -5.98
CA ILE A 316 3.72 4.59 -5.22
C ILE A 316 2.67 3.46 -5.23
N VAL A 317 2.99 2.27 -5.76
CA VAL A 317 2.03 1.15 -5.88
C VAL A 317 1.40 0.74 -4.54
N TRP A 318 2.14 0.90 -3.45
CA TRP A 318 1.68 0.59 -2.09
C TRP A 318 0.78 1.67 -1.48
N ILE A 319 0.74 2.87 -2.09
CA ILE A 319 -0.09 4.02 -1.70
C ILE A 319 -1.44 3.96 -2.42
N MET A 320 -1.46 3.45 -3.65
CA MET A 320 -2.67 3.32 -4.48
C MET A 320 -3.86 2.66 -3.74
N PRO A 321 -3.70 1.60 -2.92
CA PRO A 321 -4.82 0.99 -2.21
C PRO A 321 -5.44 1.94 -1.18
N PHE A 322 -4.63 2.76 -0.50
CA PHE A 322 -5.14 3.78 0.42
C PHE A 322 -5.89 4.87 -0.34
N PHE A 323 -5.40 5.28 -1.51
CA PHE A 323 -6.11 6.25 -2.35
C PHE A 323 -7.48 5.74 -2.79
N ILE A 324 -7.56 4.51 -3.30
CA ILE A 324 -8.83 3.88 -3.68
C ILE A 324 -9.76 3.75 -2.48
N PHE A 325 -9.24 3.32 -1.34
CA PHE A 325 -9.98 3.20 -0.10
C PHE A 325 -10.58 4.56 0.33
N PHE A 326 -9.79 5.63 0.23
CA PHE A 326 -10.22 6.99 0.56
C PHE A 326 -11.35 7.48 -0.36
N VAL A 327 -11.23 7.25 -1.67
CA VAL A 327 -12.29 7.60 -2.64
C VAL A 327 -13.58 6.83 -2.34
N ALA A 328 -13.47 5.53 -2.07
CA ALA A 328 -14.61 4.70 -1.68
C ALA A 328 -15.25 5.16 -0.36
N TRP A 329 -14.44 5.55 0.62
CA TRP A 329 -14.93 6.12 1.88
C TRP A 329 -15.71 7.42 1.65
N ALA A 330 -15.22 8.29 0.76
CA ALA A 330 -15.91 9.52 0.41
C ALA A 330 -17.31 9.25 -0.20
N TRP A 331 -17.42 8.26 -1.09
CA TRP A 331 -18.71 7.83 -1.64
C TRP A 331 -19.67 7.30 -0.58
N ASP A 332 -19.17 6.46 0.33
CA ASP A 332 -19.95 5.91 1.43
C ASP A 332 -20.59 7.02 2.29
N ILE A 333 -19.79 8.03 2.65
CA ILE A 333 -20.24 9.21 3.39
C ILE A 333 -21.31 10.00 2.64
N CYS A 334 -21.09 10.25 1.34
CA CYS A 334 -22.04 11.02 0.52
C CYS A 334 -23.41 10.35 0.50
N LEU A 335 -23.43 9.03 0.34
CA LEU A 335 -24.67 8.25 0.27
C LEU A 335 -25.40 8.18 1.61
N ILE A 336 -24.68 7.97 2.72
CA ILE A 336 -25.28 8.00 4.06
C ILE A 336 -25.92 9.37 4.33
N SER A 337 -25.21 10.44 3.97
CA SER A 337 -25.68 11.81 4.16
C SER A 337 -26.92 12.09 3.31
N GLY A 338 -26.92 11.66 2.04
CA GLY A 338 -28.07 11.77 1.15
C GLY A 338 -29.30 10.99 1.65
N GLN A 339 -29.11 9.76 2.12
CA GLN A 339 -30.18 8.95 2.71
C GLN A 339 -30.80 9.64 3.92
N ARG A 340 -29.97 10.16 4.84
CA ARG A 340 -30.46 10.90 6.03
C ARG A 340 -31.24 12.15 5.66
N PHE A 341 -30.79 12.89 4.64
CA PHE A 341 -31.48 14.07 4.15
C PHE A 341 -32.87 13.72 3.60
N ILE A 342 -32.96 12.70 2.73
CA ILE A 342 -34.22 12.24 2.15
C ILE A 342 -35.18 11.77 3.25
N THR A 343 -34.72 10.95 4.20
CA THR A 343 -35.56 10.47 5.30
C THR A 343 -36.08 11.61 6.17
N SER A 344 -35.23 12.59 6.50
CA SER A 344 -35.63 13.78 7.27
C SER A 344 -36.70 14.60 6.54
N PHE A 345 -36.53 14.80 5.24
CA PHE A 345 -37.46 15.53 4.39
C PHE A 345 -38.82 14.84 4.26
N LEU A 346 -38.85 13.51 4.12
CA LEU A 346 -40.12 12.76 4.08
C LEU A 346 -40.85 12.81 5.42
N ASN A 347 -40.10 12.70 6.53
CA ASN A 347 -40.68 12.76 7.88
C ASN A 347 -41.22 14.15 8.24
N SER A 348 -40.64 15.24 7.71
CA SER A 348 -41.16 16.60 7.94
C SER A 348 -42.47 16.85 7.18
N LYS A 349 -42.63 16.27 5.98
CA LYS A 349 -43.88 16.36 5.22
C LYS A 349 -45.03 15.61 5.90
N ASN A 350 -44.77 14.43 6.45
CA ASN A 350 -45.79 13.62 7.14
C ASN A 350 -46.27 14.20 8.48
N LYS A 351 -45.57 15.21 9.04
CA LYS A 351 -46.02 15.92 10.25
C LYS A 351 -46.96 17.08 9.96
N ASN A 352 -47.10 17.48 8.69
CA ASN A 352 -47.93 18.58 8.24
C ASN A 352 -49.23 18.12 7.56
N ILE A 353 -49.54 16.82 7.66
CA ILE A 353 -50.80 16.16 7.28
C ILE A 353 -51.34 15.59 8.58
#